data_AF-A0A4S8L4E5-F1
#
_entry.id   AF-A0A4S8L4E5-F1
#
_cell.length_a   1.000
_cell.length_b   1.000
_cell.length_c   1.000
_cell.angle_alpha   90.00
_cell.angle_beta   90.00
_cell.angle_gamma   90.00
#
_symmetry.space_group_name_H-M   'P 1'
#
loop_
_entity.id
_entity.type
_entity.pdbx_description
1 polymer ?
#
loop_
_entity_poly.entity_id
_entity_poly.type
_entity_poly.pdbx_seq_one_letter_code
_entity_poly.pdbx_strand_id
1 'polypeptide(L)'
;RGYGLESETDTEAVAKLLKYVYDLTADKSNLTFTVLQELQGSFAFVFKSKHFPNQVVTTRRGSPLLIGVKTDKQLKVDFVDVEFAGQDVDNVKADTRA
;
A
#
# COMPACT_ATOMS: atom_id res chain seq x y z
N ARG A 1 18.65 13.88 -4.93
CA ARG A 1 20.10 13.65 -5.17
C ARG A 1 20.70 13.13 -3.87
N GLY A 2 21.45 12.01 -3.89
CA GLY A 2 22.03 11.42 -2.67
C GLY A 2 21.64 9.96 -2.36
N TYR A 3 20.79 9.33 -3.18
CA TYR A 3 20.50 7.90 -3.09
C TYR A 3 21.25 7.19 -4.21
N GLY A 4 22.27 6.40 -3.86
CA GLY A 4 22.92 5.49 -4.79
C GLY A 4 22.09 4.23 -4.96
N LEU A 5 22.06 3.70 -6.18
CA LEU A 5 21.59 2.34 -6.45
C LEU A 5 22.76 1.38 -6.26
N GLU A 6 22.48 0.25 -5.61
CA GLU A 6 23.45 -0.81 -5.32
C GLU A 6 23.27 -1.99 -6.29
N SER A 7 22.14 -2.04 -6.98
CA SER A 7 21.74 -3.05 -7.94
C SER A 7 21.23 -2.42 -9.23
N GLU A 8 21.15 -3.24 -10.27
CA GLU A 8 20.60 -2.87 -11.58
C GLU A 8 19.12 -3.30 -11.72
N THR A 9 18.39 -3.41 -10.61
CA THR A 9 16.98 -3.80 -10.63
C THR A 9 16.05 -2.60 -10.51
N ASP A 10 14.95 -2.65 -11.25
CA ASP A 10 13.85 -1.68 -11.16
C ASP A 10 13.22 -1.65 -9.75
N THR A 11 13.18 -2.79 -9.06
CA THR A 11 12.67 -2.93 -7.70
C THR A 11 13.42 -2.06 -6.68
N GLU A 12 14.73 -1.87 -6.84
CA GLU A 12 15.49 -0.98 -5.94
C GLU A 12 15.09 0.48 -6.15
N ALA A 13 14.87 0.90 -7.39
CA ALA A 13 14.42 2.26 -7.68
C ALA A 13 13.11 2.58 -6.96
N VAL A 14 12.18 1.62 -6.88
CA VAL A 14 10.92 1.76 -6.11
C VAL A 14 11.20 1.93 -4.61
N ALA A 15 12.10 1.13 -4.03
CA ALA A 15 12.44 1.23 -2.61
C ALA A 15 13.11 2.58 -2.26
N LYS A 16 14.02 3.06 -3.11
CA LYS A 16 14.69 4.36 -2.94
C LYS A 16 13.72 5.52 -3.16
N LEU A 17 12.78 5.41 -4.11
CA LEU A 17 11.71 6.40 -4.32
C LEU A 17 10.80 6.49 -3.09
N LEU A 18 10.42 5.36 -2.50
CA LEU A 18 9.62 5.32 -1.29
C LEU A 18 10.34 5.99 -0.11
N LYS A 19 11.65 5.77 0.03
CA LYS A 19 12.47 6.48 1.01
C LYS A 19 12.57 7.99 0.72
N TYR A 20 12.74 8.37 -0.53
CA TYR A 20 12.83 9.78 -0.93
C TYR A 20 11.54 10.54 -0.59
N VAL A 21 10.38 9.99 -0.93
CA VAL A 21 9.07 10.57 -0.57
C VAL A 21 8.91 10.59 0.96
N TYR A 22 9.36 9.54 1.65
CA TYR A 22 9.37 9.52 3.12
C TYR A 22 10.17 10.67 3.69
N ASP A 23 11.37 10.94 3.20
CA ASP A 23 12.20 12.00 3.76
C ASP A 23 11.64 13.42 3.46
N LEU A 24 10.85 13.58 2.38
CA LEU A 24 10.28 14.87 1.96
C LEU A 24 8.96 15.26 2.65
N THR A 25 8.04 14.31 2.80
CA THR A 25 6.67 14.64 3.26
C THR A 25 6.60 14.74 4.77
N ALA A 26 5.89 15.72 5.35
CA ALA A 26 5.64 15.72 6.80
C ALA A 26 4.59 14.66 7.17
N ASP A 27 3.53 14.55 6.35
CA ASP A 27 2.46 13.57 6.52
C ASP A 27 2.80 12.26 5.80
N LYS A 28 2.94 11.18 6.58
CA LYS A 28 3.29 9.86 6.07
C LYS A 28 2.09 8.97 5.76
N SER A 29 0.87 9.44 6.01
CA SER A 29 -0.37 8.65 5.88
C SER A 29 -0.57 8.09 4.46
N ASN A 30 -0.24 8.87 3.44
CA ASN A 30 -0.48 8.55 2.02
C ASN A 30 0.78 8.24 1.21
N LEU A 31 1.88 7.93 1.90
CA LEU A 31 3.20 7.78 1.28
C LEU A 31 3.23 6.76 0.14
N THR A 32 2.68 5.56 0.36
CA THR A 32 2.69 4.51 -0.66
C THR A 32 1.79 4.88 -1.84
N PHE A 33 0.69 5.60 -1.61
CA PHE A 33 -0.19 6.06 -2.69
C PHE A 33 0.54 7.03 -3.62
N THR A 34 1.27 8.01 -3.08
CA THR A 34 2.08 8.95 -3.87
C THR A 34 3.12 8.21 -4.72
N VAL A 35 3.83 7.24 -4.14
CA VAL A 35 4.83 6.46 -4.88
C VAL A 35 4.18 5.68 -6.01
N LEU A 36 3.01 5.06 -5.78
CA LEU A 36 2.33 4.22 -6.77
C LEU A 36 1.84 4.99 -8.00
N GLN A 37 1.52 6.28 -7.87
CA GLN A 37 1.12 7.11 -9.01
C GLN A 37 2.28 7.30 -10.01
N GLU A 38 3.52 7.27 -9.54
CA GLU A 38 4.72 7.42 -10.38
C GLU A 38 5.12 6.10 -11.07
N LEU A 39 4.63 4.95 -10.59
CA LEU A 39 5.02 3.64 -11.11
C LEU A 39 4.19 3.24 -12.34
N GLN A 40 4.90 2.85 -13.40
CA GLN A 40 4.31 2.34 -14.64
C GLN A 40 4.64 0.85 -14.81
N GLY A 41 3.81 0.15 -15.59
CA GLY A 41 3.98 -1.28 -15.88
C GLY A 41 3.18 -2.22 -14.98
N SER A 42 3.59 -3.49 -14.95
CA SER A 42 2.97 -4.55 -14.15
C SER A 42 3.83 -4.89 -12.94
N PHE A 43 3.24 -4.90 -11.75
CA PHE A 43 3.93 -5.17 -10.49
C PHE A 43 2.99 -5.70 -9.41
N ALA A 44 3.56 -6.38 -8.43
CA ALA A 44 2.95 -6.66 -7.15
C ALA A 44 4.02 -6.44 -6.07
N PHE A 45 3.74 -5.57 -5.10
CA PHE A 45 4.70 -5.19 -4.08
C PHE A 45 4.16 -5.45 -2.67
N VAL A 46 5.09 -5.74 -1.77
CA VAL A 46 4.88 -5.77 -0.32
C VAL A 46 5.92 -4.84 0.30
N PHE A 47 5.47 -3.79 0.95
CA PHE A 47 6.30 -2.80 1.62
C PHE A 47 6.28 -3.01 3.13
N LYS A 48 7.47 -2.98 3.72
CA LYS A 48 7.69 -3.01 5.17
C LYS A 48 8.68 -1.91 5.54
N SER A 49 8.45 -1.27 6.67
CA SER A 49 9.30 -0.18 7.13
C SER A 49 9.58 -0.30 8.62
N LYS A 50 10.81 0.01 9.03
CA LYS A 50 11.18 0.15 10.45
C LYS A 50 10.47 1.33 11.13
N HIS A 51 9.99 2.29 10.35
CA HIS A 51 9.27 3.47 10.86
C HIS A 51 7.80 3.18 11.18
N PHE A 52 7.26 2.08 10.63
CA PHE A 52 5.87 1.63 10.84
C PHE A 52 5.88 0.17 11.32
N PRO A 53 6.31 -0.08 12.58
CA PRO A 53 6.33 -1.42 13.12
C PRO A 53 4.91 -2.01 13.13
N ASN A 54 4.81 -3.32 12.89
CA ASN A 54 3.55 -4.07 12.80
C ASN A 54 2.62 -3.69 11.65
N GLN A 55 3.09 -2.90 10.69
CA GLN A 55 2.34 -2.55 9.49
C GLN A 55 3.00 -3.17 8.26
N VAL A 56 2.16 -3.55 7.29
CA VAL A 56 2.56 -3.97 5.96
C VAL A 56 1.61 -3.32 4.97
N VAL A 57 2.15 -2.79 3.89
CA VAL A 57 1.35 -2.25 2.78
C VAL A 57 1.61 -3.10 1.57
N THR A 58 0.56 -3.56 0.90
CA THR A 58 0.69 -4.35 -0.31
C THR A 58 -0.18 -3.80 -1.42
N THR A 59 0.28 -3.92 -2.66
CA THR A 59 -0.35 -3.31 -3.82
C THR A 59 -0.04 -4.13 -5.06
N ARG A 60 -0.93 -4.07 -6.05
CA ARG A 60 -0.75 -4.74 -7.33
C ARG A 60 -1.30 -3.90 -8.48
N ARG A 61 -0.67 -4.07 -9.64
CA ARG A 61 -1.12 -3.58 -10.95
C ARG A 61 -0.71 -4.62 -11.99
N GLY A 62 -1.67 -5.27 -12.64
CA GLY A 62 -1.38 -6.30 -13.66
C GLY A 62 -0.90 -7.66 -13.12
N SER A 63 -0.14 -7.70 -12.03
CA SER A 63 0.35 -8.96 -11.42
C SER A 63 -0.61 -9.49 -10.34
N PRO A 64 -0.85 -10.82 -10.22
CA PRO A 64 -1.67 -11.40 -9.16
C PRO A 64 -1.08 -11.18 -7.76
N LEU A 65 -1.94 -10.94 -6.77
CA LEU A 65 -1.57 -10.81 -5.35
C LEU A 65 -2.78 -11.21 -4.50
N LEU A 66 -2.55 -12.00 -3.45
CA LEU A 66 -3.56 -12.45 -2.50
C LEU A 66 -3.04 -12.36 -1.07
N ILE A 67 -3.94 -12.19 -0.10
CA ILE A 67 -3.63 -12.13 1.32
C ILE A 67 -4.34 -13.29 2.02
N GLY A 68 -3.57 -14.19 2.61
CA GLY A 68 -4.09 -15.24 3.48
C GLY A 68 -4.11 -14.79 4.93
N VAL A 69 -5.22 -15.00 5.63
CA VAL A 69 -5.38 -14.64 7.04
C VAL A 69 -5.62 -15.90 7.85
N LYS A 70 -4.83 -16.11 8.92
CA LYS A 70 -5.01 -17.18 9.90
C LYS A 70 -4.99 -16.60 11.30
N THR A 71 -5.94 -17.00 12.13
CA THR A 71 -6.09 -16.57 13.51
C THR A 71 -6.73 -17.69 14.33
N ASP A 72 -6.35 -17.84 15.60
CA ASP A 72 -7.00 -18.78 16.53
C ASP A 72 -8.38 -18.27 16.97
N LYS A 73 -8.63 -16.97 16.82
CA LYS A 73 -9.91 -16.31 17.12
C LYS A 73 -10.77 -16.21 15.87
N GLN A 74 -12.08 -16.29 16.05
CA GLN A 74 -13.04 -16.05 14.97
C GLN A 74 -12.88 -14.62 14.42
N LEU A 75 -12.83 -14.49 13.10
CA LEU A 75 -12.84 -13.19 12.42
C LEU A 75 -14.21 -12.54 12.62
N LYS A 76 -14.22 -11.22 12.81
CA LYS A 76 -15.46 -10.47 13.00
C LYS A 76 -16.27 -10.32 11.71
N VAL A 77 -15.59 -10.39 10.56
CA VAL A 77 -16.13 -10.17 9.23
C VAL A 77 -15.41 -11.07 8.23
N ASP A 78 -16.15 -11.51 7.20
CA ASP A 78 -15.63 -12.31 6.09
C ASP A 78 -15.35 -11.46 4.83
N PHE A 79 -15.65 -10.17 4.90
CA PHE A 79 -15.41 -9.19 3.84
C PHE A 79 -14.69 -7.96 4.41
N VAL A 80 -13.90 -7.32 3.58
CA VAL A 80 -13.19 -6.07 3.90
C VAL A 80 -13.68 -5.02 2.91
N ASP A 81 -14.20 -3.92 3.44
CA ASP A 81 -14.69 -2.82 2.62
C ASP A 81 -13.54 -2.11 1.89
N VAL A 82 -13.85 -1.54 0.73
CA VAL A 82 -12.90 -0.77 -0.07
C VAL A 82 -13.10 0.71 0.23
N GLU A 83 -12.05 1.36 0.75
CA GLU A 83 -12.03 2.80 0.96
C GLU A 83 -11.48 3.53 -0.28
N PHE A 84 -12.17 4.58 -0.71
CA PHE A 84 -11.73 5.47 -1.79
C PHE A 84 -11.24 6.79 -1.23
N ALA A 85 -10.16 7.32 -1.80
CA ALA A 85 -9.63 8.62 -1.40
C ALA A 85 -10.68 9.73 -1.64
N GLY A 86 -11.08 10.43 -0.58
CA GLY A 86 -11.97 11.60 -0.64
C GLY A 86 -13.46 11.36 -0.37
N GLN A 87 -13.86 10.19 0.13
CA GLN A 87 -15.22 9.96 0.63
C GLN A 87 -15.26 10.12 2.16
N ASP A 88 -16.07 11.07 2.65
CA ASP A 88 -16.46 11.14 4.06
C ASP A 88 -17.26 9.88 4.42
N VAL A 89 -16.88 9.25 5.53
CA VAL A 89 -17.35 7.92 6.02
C VAL A 89 -18.85 7.83 6.38
N ASP A 90 -19.64 8.85 6.13
CA ASP A 90 -21.04 8.94 6.60
C ASP A 90 -22.10 8.38 5.64
N ASN A 91 -21.74 7.91 4.44
CA ASN A 91 -22.73 7.48 3.42
C ASN A 91 -22.84 5.96 3.17
N VAL A 92 -22.11 5.09 3.87
CA VAL A 92 -22.22 3.63 3.70
C VAL A 92 -23.29 3.04 4.62
N LYS A 93 -24.55 3.46 4.44
CA LYS A 93 -25.74 2.76 4.98
C LYS A 93 -26.89 2.78 3.97
N ALA A 94 -26.64 2.39 2.73
CA ALA A 94 -27.72 2.07 1.78
C ALA A 94 -27.16 1.33 0.57
N ASP A 95 -26.84 0.03 0.72
CA ASP A 95 -27.40 -0.97 -0.20
C ASP A 95 -26.93 -2.38 0.20
N THR A 96 -27.84 -3.16 0.74
CA THR A 96 -27.68 -4.62 0.81
C THR A 96 -28.98 -5.23 0.37
N ARG A 97 -29.26 -5.15 -0.93
CA ARG A 97 -30.24 -5.99 -1.64
C ARG A 97 -29.83 -6.18 -3.10
N ALA A 98 -29.27 -7.35 -3.40
CA ALA A 98 -29.49 -8.11 -4.63
C ALA A 98 -29.11 -9.57 -4.36
#